data_AF-A0A932WX65-F1
#
_entry.id   AF-A0A932WX65-F1
#
_cell.length_a   1.000
_cell.length_b   1.000
_cell.length_c   1.000
_cell.angle_alpha   90.00
_cell.angle_beta   90.00
_cell.angle_gamma   90.00
#
_symmetry.space_group_name_H-M   'P 1'
#
loop_
_entity.id
_entity.type
_entity.pdbx_description
1 polymer ?
#
loop_
_entity_poly.entity_id
_entity_poly.type
_entity_poly.pdbx_seq_one_letter_code
_entity_poly.pdbx_strand_id
1 'polypeptide(L)'
;TIMSYCHLYNRIGINLANGFGPLPQATIRSKVAGTSCFSLIESWTGLADNKWENTANWSCGVIPVATTDVSIGQGAPNYPTINSSAQCRSMTVPSGTSLNVTTGHSLNITGVGTKMQ
;
A
#
# COMPACT_ATOMS: atom_id res chain seq x y z
N THR A 1 -30.30 32.31 11.82
CA THR A 1 -30.08 31.12 10.98
C THR A 1 -28.60 30.76 11.02
N ILE A 2 -28.22 29.85 11.90
CA ILE A 2 -26.82 29.38 12.01
C ILE A 2 -26.68 28.26 10.97
N MET A 3 -26.11 28.60 9.81
CA MET A 3 -25.59 27.60 8.88
C MET A 3 -24.33 27.02 9.50
N SER A 4 -24.32 25.70 9.71
CA SER A 4 -23.24 24.97 10.38
C SER A 4 -21.99 24.93 9.48
N TYR A 5 -21.15 25.97 9.55
CA TYR A 5 -19.85 26.05 8.87
C TYR A 5 -18.75 25.24 9.58
N CYS A 6 -19.15 24.28 10.41
CA CYS A 6 -18.26 23.37 11.11
C CYS A 6 -17.21 22.76 10.16
N HIS A 7 -17.56 22.43 8.91
CA HIS A 7 -16.60 21.85 7.96
C HIS A 7 -15.50 22.80 7.42
N LEU A 8 -15.56 24.11 7.68
CA LEU A 8 -14.55 25.09 7.23
C LEU A 8 -13.42 25.31 8.25
N TYR A 9 -13.58 24.81 9.48
CA TYR A 9 -12.55 24.88 10.51
C TYR A 9 -11.68 23.64 10.47
N ASN A 10 -10.37 23.85 10.35
CA ASN A 10 -9.40 22.77 10.41
C ASN A 10 -9.54 22.04 11.76
N ARG A 11 -9.80 20.72 11.71
CA ARG A 11 -10.12 19.80 12.84
C ARG A 11 -11.58 19.66 13.27
N ILE A 12 -12.54 20.26 12.58
CA ILE A 12 -13.95 19.93 12.81
C ILE A 12 -14.38 18.88 11.77
N GLY A 13 -14.44 17.63 12.21
CA GLY A 13 -14.84 16.48 11.42
C GLY A 13 -15.19 15.30 12.33
N ILE A 14 -15.84 14.28 11.78
CA ILE A 14 -16.17 13.05 12.51
C ILE A 14 -14.90 12.23 12.81
N ASN A 15 -14.55 12.09 14.09
CA ASN A 15 -13.45 11.21 14.48
C ASN A 15 -13.91 9.75 14.30
N LEU A 16 -13.29 8.98 13.39
CA LEU A 16 -13.67 7.57 13.17
C LEU A 16 -13.50 6.68 14.41
N ALA A 17 -12.67 7.08 15.37
CA ALA A 17 -12.45 6.35 16.62
C ALA A 17 -13.44 6.74 17.73
N ASN A 18 -14.08 7.91 17.67
CA ASN A 18 -14.88 8.46 18.78
C ASN A 18 -16.27 9.00 18.38
N GLY A 19 -16.54 9.21 17.10
CA GLY A 19 -17.70 9.97 16.61
C GLY A 19 -18.95 9.13 16.28
N PHE A 20 -18.86 7.80 16.37
CA PHE A 20 -19.90 6.90 15.89
C PHE A 20 -20.42 5.89 16.93
N GLY A 21 -19.86 5.90 18.14
CA GLY A 21 -20.16 4.91 19.18
C GLY A 21 -19.54 3.52 18.92
N PRO A 22 -19.51 2.61 19.91
CA PRO A 22 -18.69 1.39 19.88
C PRO A 22 -18.97 0.43 18.72
N LEU A 23 -20.25 0.19 18.38
CA LEU A 23 -20.63 -0.74 17.31
C LEU A 23 -20.41 -0.15 15.90
N PRO A 24 -20.90 1.08 15.58
CA PRO A 24 -20.69 1.65 14.25
C PRO A 24 -19.23 2.05 14.01
N GLN A 25 -18.50 2.54 15.02
CA GLN A 25 -17.07 2.84 14.88
C GLN A 25 -16.24 1.60 14.55
N ALA A 26 -16.51 0.46 15.21
CA ALA A 26 -15.78 -0.79 14.96
C ALA A 26 -16.06 -1.31 13.54
N THR A 27 -17.32 -1.22 13.12
CA THR A 27 -17.78 -1.61 11.79
C THR A 27 -17.10 -0.76 10.71
N ILE A 28 -17.16 0.56 10.81
CA ILE A 28 -16.55 1.49 9.84
C ILE A 28 -15.03 1.29 9.80
N ARG A 29 -14.37 1.22 10.97
CA ARG A 29 -12.93 0.99 11.03
C ARG A 29 -12.53 -0.34 10.41
N SER A 30 -13.33 -1.40 10.60
CA SER A 30 -13.10 -2.70 9.96
C SER A 30 -13.26 -2.66 8.45
N LYS A 31 -14.25 -1.91 7.92
CA LYS A 31 -14.42 -1.72 6.47
C LYS A 31 -13.28 -0.90 5.87
N VAL A 32 -12.90 0.21 6.52
CA VAL A 32 -11.80 1.08 6.06
C VAL A 32 -10.46 0.34 6.12
N ALA A 33 -10.18 -0.37 7.21
CA ALA A 33 -8.94 -1.15 7.37
C ALA A 33 -8.90 -2.40 6.49
N GLY A 34 -10.06 -2.99 6.17
CA GLY A 34 -10.18 -4.12 5.25
C GLY A 34 -10.16 -3.74 3.77
N THR A 35 -10.20 -2.44 3.46
CA THR A 35 -10.07 -1.98 2.07
C THR A 35 -8.58 -1.95 1.72
N SER A 36 -8.19 -2.73 0.70
CA SER A 36 -6.79 -2.87 0.28
C SER A 36 -6.16 -1.55 -0.18
N CYS A 37 -6.97 -0.59 -0.66
CA CYS A 37 -6.50 0.59 -1.41
C CYS A 37 -6.73 1.93 -0.73
N PHE A 38 -6.88 1.92 0.59
CA PHE A 38 -6.87 3.12 1.43
C PHE A 38 -5.56 3.30 2.21
N SER A 39 -4.63 2.36 2.00
CA SER A 39 -3.31 2.32 2.61
C SER A 39 -2.26 2.85 1.64
N LEU A 40 -1.13 3.34 2.16
CA LEU A 40 0.06 3.63 1.34
C LEU A 40 0.89 2.37 1.03
N ILE A 41 0.39 1.19 1.40
CA ILE A 41 1.07 -0.09 1.21
C ILE A 41 0.44 -0.81 0.02
N GLU A 42 1.27 -1.13 -0.97
CA GLU A 42 0.94 -2.00 -2.09
C GLU A 42 1.53 -3.39 -1.87
N SER A 43 0.67 -4.40 -1.90
CA SER A 43 1.07 -5.79 -1.78
C SER A 43 1.22 -6.43 -3.16
N TRP A 44 2.34 -7.12 -3.36
CA TRP A 44 2.55 -7.95 -4.53
C TRP A 44 1.71 -9.22 -4.43
N THR A 45 0.84 -9.45 -5.42
CA THR A 45 0.01 -10.65 -5.55
C THR A 45 0.60 -11.66 -6.53
N GLY A 46 1.26 -11.19 -7.59
CA GLY A 46 1.87 -12.04 -8.64
C GLY A 46 0.88 -12.91 -9.41
N LEU A 47 -0.41 -12.60 -9.36
CA LEU A 47 -1.48 -13.45 -9.94
C LEU A 47 -1.53 -13.39 -11.47
N ALA A 48 -1.11 -12.28 -12.08
CA ALA A 48 -1.17 -12.12 -13.53
C ALA A 48 0.12 -12.64 -14.19
N ASP A 49 1.28 -12.20 -13.71
CA ASP A 49 2.60 -12.63 -14.17
C ASP A 49 3.70 -12.21 -13.17
N ASN A 50 4.96 -12.23 -13.59
CA ASN A 50 6.11 -11.82 -12.79
C ASN A 50 6.54 -10.35 -13.02
N LYS A 51 5.82 -9.54 -13.80
CA LYS A 51 6.27 -8.21 -14.22
C LYS A 51 5.88 -7.13 -13.20
N TRP A 52 6.87 -6.46 -12.62
CA TRP A 52 6.65 -5.36 -11.67
C TRP A 52 5.71 -4.29 -12.22
N GLU A 53 5.90 -3.95 -13.49
CA GLU A 53 5.17 -2.92 -14.23
C GLU A 53 3.71 -3.31 -14.57
N ASN A 54 3.31 -4.56 -14.39
CA ASN A 54 1.93 -4.98 -14.60
C ASN A 54 1.08 -4.69 -13.36
N THR A 55 0.16 -3.72 -13.49
CA THR A 55 -0.75 -3.32 -12.40
C THR A 55 -1.58 -4.47 -11.85
N ALA A 56 -1.91 -5.47 -12.67
CA ALA A 56 -2.70 -6.63 -12.24
C ALA A 56 -1.97 -7.52 -11.21
N ASN A 57 -0.66 -7.33 -11.00
CA ASN A 57 0.08 -7.99 -9.94
C ASN A 57 0.01 -7.26 -8.59
N TRP A 58 -0.53 -6.05 -8.53
CA TRP A 58 -0.60 -5.25 -7.31
C TRP A 58 -2.00 -5.28 -6.70
N SER A 59 -2.07 -5.35 -5.37
CA SER A 59 -3.33 -5.43 -4.60
C SER A 59 -4.36 -4.38 -4.97
N CYS A 60 -3.92 -3.22 -5.44
CA CYS A 60 -4.78 -2.10 -5.82
C CYS A 60 -4.78 -1.75 -7.29
N GLY A 61 -4.15 -2.57 -8.14
CA GLY A 61 -4.09 -2.26 -9.56
C GLY A 61 -3.27 -1.01 -9.87
N VAL A 62 -2.32 -0.64 -9.01
CA VAL A 62 -1.46 0.54 -9.17
C VAL A 62 0.00 0.16 -9.01
N ILE A 63 0.86 0.78 -9.82
CA ILE A 63 2.32 0.58 -9.71
C ILE A 63 2.81 1.44 -8.53
N PRO A 64 3.62 0.90 -7.61
CA PRO A 64 4.22 1.67 -6.53
C PRO A 64 5.03 2.87 -7.03
N VAL A 65 4.96 3.97 -6.29
CA VAL A 65 5.75 5.19 -6.53
C VAL A 65 6.59 5.53 -5.30
N ALA A 66 7.39 6.60 -5.36
CA ALA A 66 8.30 7.01 -4.29
C ALA A 66 7.65 7.30 -2.90
N THR A 67 6.32 7.33 -2.80
CA THR A 67 5.56 7.49 -1.55
C THR A 67 4.89 6.20 -1.06
N THR A 68 4.96 5.13 -1.85
CA THR A 68 4.27 3.86 -1.63
C THR A 68 5.19 2.85 -0.94
N ASP A 69 4.71 2.21 0.12
CA ASP A 69 5.38 1.06 0.71
C ASP A 69 5.06 -0.20 -0.07
N VAL A 70 6.04 -1.06 -0.26
CA VAL A 70 5.86 -2.33 -0.97
C VAL A 70 5.95 -3.48 0.02
N SER A 71 5.01 -4.42 -0.08
CA SER A 71 5.06 -5.70 0.62
C SER A 71 5.08 -6.84 -0.39
N ILE A 72 6.14 -7.65 -0.38
CA ILE A 72 6.21 -8.88 -1.18
C ILE A 72 5.88 -10.04 -0.25
N GLY A 73 4.67 -10.57 -0.36
CA GLY A 73 4.22 -11.69 0.48
C GLY A 73 4.84 -13.02 0.07
N GLN A 74 4.90 -13.96 1.01
CA GLN A 74 5.17 -15.36 0.69
C GLN A 74 3.99 -16.01 -0.05
N GLY A 75 4.27 -17.01 -0.88
CA GLY A 75 3.24 -17.81 -1.55
C GLY A 75 2.64 -17.17 -2.81
N ALA A 76 3.19 -16.06 -3.30
CA ALA A 76 2.86 -15.54 -4.61
C ALA A 76 3.22 -16.59 -5.69
N PRO A 77 2.36 -16.86 -6.69
CA PRO A 77 2.65 -17.85 -7.73
C PRO A 77 3.77 -17.39 -8.66
N ASN A 78 3.97 -16.07 -8.79
CA ASN A 78 5.07 -15.45 -9.53
C ASN A 78 5.69 -14.35 -8.68
N TYR A 79 7.02 -14.40 -8.50
CA TYR A 79 7.76 -13.35 -7.80
C TYR A 79 8.17 -12.22 -8.75
N PRO A 80 8.26 -10.97 -8.25
CA PRO A 80 8.45 -9.80 -9.09
C PRO A 80 9.81 -9.76 -9.81
N THR A 81 9.76 -9.37 -11.08
CA THR A 81 10.88 -9.03 -11.95
C THR A 81 10.69 -7.60 -12.45
N ILE A 82 11.68 -6.76 -12.21
CA ILE A 82 11.69 -5.36 -12.59
C ILE A 82 12.32 -5.22 -13.98
N ASN A 83 11.51 -4.94 -15.00
CA ASN A 83 11.96 -4.71 -16.39
C ASN A 83 11.92 -3.24 -16.82
N SER A 84 11.64 -2.34 -15.87
CA SER A 84 11.66 -0.89 -16.06
C SER A 84 12.07 -0.23 -14.75
N SER A 85 12.68 0.96 -14.79
CA SER A 85 13.02 1.68 -13.56
C SER A 85 11.81 1.83 -12.64
N ALA A 86 11.92 1.34 -11.41
CA ALA A 86 10.85 1.30 -10.41
C ALA A 86 11.23 2.11 -9.18
N GLN A 87 10.23 2.57 -8.43
CA GLN A 87 10.45 3.32 -7.20
C GLN A 87 9.46 2.88 -6.11
N CYS A 88 9.91 2.91 -4.86
CA CYS A 88 9.04 2.80 -3.70
C CYS A 88 9.60 3.61 -2.53
N ARG A 89 8.76 3.86 -1.51
CA ARG A 89 9.19 4.47 -0.25
C ARG A 89 9.93 3.46 0.60
N SER A 90 9.34 2.30 0.84
CA SER A 90 9.96 1.22 1.61
C SER A 90 9.59 -0.12 1.00
N MET A 91 10.30 -1.17 1.39
CA MET A 91 10.03 -2.51 0.91
C MET A 91 10.19 -3.53 2.03
N THR A 92 9.19 -4.39 2.20
CA THR A 92 9.23 -5.56 3.08
C THR A 92 9.29 -6.82 2.23
N VAL A 93 10.37 -7.59 2.40
CA VAL A 93 10.66 -8.83 1.66
C VAL A 93 11.00 -9.91 2.69
N PRO A 94 10.04 -10.76 3.10
CA PRO A 94 10.28 -11.86 4.02
C PRO A 94 11.21 -12.91 3.40
N SER A 95 11.85 -13.72 4.25
CA SER A 95 12.57 -14.92 3.79
C SER A 95 11.66 -15.84 2.99
N GLY A 96 12.21 -16.55 2.01
CA GLY A 96 11.44 -17.43 1.11
C GLY A 96 10.73 -16.72 -0.05
N THR A 97 10.97 -15.42 -0.24
CA THR A 97 10.52 -14.65 -1.40
C THR A 97 11.71 -14.26 -2.29
N SER A 98 11.44 -13.83 -3.53
CA SER A 98 12.47 -13.30 -4.43
C SER A 98 12.02 -12.02 -5.12
N LEU A 99 13.00 -11.22 -5.54
CA LEU A 99 12.84 -10.02 -6.36
C LEU A 99 14.02 -10.00 -7.33
N ASN A 100 13.73 -9.96 -8.63
CA ASN A 100 14.77 -9.85 -9.66
C ASN A 100 14.74 -8.46 -10.30
N VAL A 101 15.92 -7.88 -10.52
CA VAL A 101 16.05 -6.62 -11.28
C VAL A 101 16.80 -6.92 -12.56
N THR A 102 16.13 -6.73 -13.70
CA THR A 102 16.73 -6.97 -15.01
C THR A 102 17.86 -5.97 -15.25
N THR A 103 18.96 -6.43 -15.88
CA THR A 103 20.14 -5.60 -16.16
C THR A 103 19.76 -4.33 -16.92
N GLY A 104 20.32 -3.19 -16.51
CA GLY A 104 20.01 -1.88 -17.09
C GLY A 104 18.84 -1.15 -16.43
N HIS A 105 18.14 -1.80 -15.49
CA HIS A 105 17.09 -1.18 -14.69
C HIS A 105 17.51 -1.03 -13.22
N SER A 106 16.74 -0.23 -12.49
CA SER A 106 16.98 0.07 -11.09
C SER A 106 15.68 0.09 -10.30
N LEU A 107 15.79 -0.29 -9.03
CA LEU A 107 14.77 -0.06 -8.02
C LEU A 107 15.28 1.01 -7.05
N ASN A 108 14.62 2.16 -7.00
CA ASN A 108 14.97 3.23 -6.08
C ASN A 108 14.06 3.19 -4.84
N ILE A 109 14.65 2.99 -3.67
CA ILE A 109 13.94 2.98 -2.38
C ILE A 109 14.26 4.29 -1.66
N THR A 110 13.29 5.19 -1.57
CA THR A 110 13.50 6.58 -1.11
C THR A 110 13.36 6.78 0.40
N GLY A 111 12.71 5.86 1.09
CA GLY A 111 12.54 5.85 2.54
C GLY A 111 13.61 5.00 3.24
N VAL A 112 13.87 5.34 4.50
CA VAL A 112 14.79 4.60 5.36
C VAL A 112 14.14 3.26 5.74
N GLY A 113 14.52 2.18 5.05
CA GLY A 113 14.00 0.84 5.33
C GLY A 113 14.54 0.29 6.67
N THR A 114 13.64 -0.01 7.62
CA THR A 114 13.95 -0.92 8.72
C THR A 114 13.94 -2.34 8.18
N LYS A 115 15.13 -2.89 7.96
CA LYS A 115 15.32 -4.34 7.72
C LYS A 115 14.82 -5.11 8.95
N MET A 116 13.77 -5.92 8.79
CA MET A 116 13.42 -6.94 9.78
C MET A 116 14.51 -8.02 9.69
N GLN A 117 15.29 -8.18 10.77
CA GLN A 117 16.25 -9.28 10.95
C GLN A 117 15.53 -10.63 11.01
#